data_AF-A0A1M5VHU1-F1
#
_entry.id   AF-A0A1M5VHU1-F1
#
_cell.length_a   1.000
_cell.length_b   1.000
_cell.length_c   1.000
_cell.angle_alpha   90.00
_cell.angle_beta   90.00
_cell.angle_gamma   90.00
#
_symmetry.space_group_name_H-M   'P 1'
#
loop_
_entity.id
_entity.type
_entity.pdbx_description
1 polymer ?
#
loop_
_entity_poly.entity_id
_entity_poly.type
_entity_poly.pdbx_seq_one_letter_code
_entity_poly.pdbx_strand_id
1 'polypeptide(L)' 'MEHPEITQIRQMGYPKMNVYTNRYGIDAFGNEVFSGDEILVIEEAFFLVGELEDQTKEALELLGGRYDFAQ' A
#
# COMPACT_ATOMS: atom_id res chain seq x y z
N MET A 1 23.80 -31.83 -2.96
CA MET A 1 23.04 -31.93 -1.70
C MET A 1 23.20 -30.60 -0.99
N GLU A 2 22.22 -29.74 -0.76
CA GLU A 2 20.80 -29.65 -1.09
C GLU A 2 20.43 -28.14 -1.16
N HIS A 3 19.18 -27.86 -1.49
CA HIS A 3 18.59 -26.69 -2.15
C HIS A 3 18.56 -25.33 -1.38
N PRO A 4 18.24 -24.22 -2.08
CA PRO A 4 18.71 -22.88 -1.78
C PRO A 4 17.79 -22.08 -0.85
N GLU A 5 18.41 -21.22 -0.07
CA GLU A 5 17.74 -20.22 0.77
C GLU A 5 17.42 -19.00 -0.10
N ILE A 6 16.14 -18.71 -0.32
CA ILE A 6 15.70 -17.45 -0.95
C ILE A 6 15.82 -16.38 0.12
N THR A 7 16.96 -15.69 0.10
CA THR A 7 17.32 -14.63 1.03
C THR A 7 16.44 -13.40 0.84
N GLN A 8 15.67 -13.09 1.87
CA GLN A 8 14.99 -11.82 2.09
C GLN A 8 15.98 -10.66 1.88
N ILE A 9 15.72 -9.82 0.88
CA ILE A 9 16.64 -8.78 0.42
C ILE A 9 16.70 -7.65 1.45
N ARG A 10 17.84 -7.49 2.12
CA ARG A 10 18.23 -6.26 2.83
C ARG A 10 19.32 -5.52 2.05
N GLN A 11 19.07 -4.23 1.82
CA GLN A 11 20.01 -3.10 1.71
C GLN A 11 21.03 -3.06 0.56
N MET A 12 20.96 -2.02 -0.29
CA MET A 12 21.86 -0.84 -0.21
C MET A 12 21.75 0.08 -1.44
N GLY A 13 21.90 1.39 -1.21
CA GLY A 13 22.55 2.29 -2.16
C GLY A 13 21.78 3.57 -2.48
N TYR A 14 21.94 4.62 -1.65
CA TYR A 14 22.08 6.05 -1.96
C TYR A 14 21.57 6.88 -0.78
N PRO A 15 22.41 7.69 -0.11
CA PRO A 15 21.91 8.69 0.82
C PRO A 15 21.42 9.89 0.00
N LYS A 16 20.14 9.88 -0.39
CA LYS A 16 19.48 11.06 -0.97
C LYS A 16 18.62 11.74 0.10
N MET A 17 19.29 12.60 0.87
CA MET A 17 18.80 13.95 1.10
C MET A 17 17.37 14.07 1.63
N ASN A 18 17.14 13.71 2.88
CA ASN A 18 16.11 14.31 3.74
C ASN A 18 14.76 14.64 3.06
N VAL A 19 14.17 13.68 2.34
CA VAL A 19 12.84 13.84 1.73
C VAL A 19 11.83 13.23 2.72
N TYR A 20 11.57 13.96 3.81
CA TYR A 20 10.32 13.80 4.56
C TYR A 20 9.18 14.14 3.59
N THR A 21 8.73 13.21 2.76
CA THR A 21 7.56 13.43 1.91
C THR A 21 6.51 12.42 2.29
N ASN A 22 5.70 12.77 3.28
CA ASN A 22 4.27 12.46 3.31
C ASN A 22 3.87 11.02 2.94
N ARG A 23 4.71 10.01 3.14
CA ARG A 23 4.45 8.64 2.69
C ARG A 23 3.72 7.90 3.80
N TYR A 24 2.48 7.54 3.55
CA TYR A 24 1.62 6.82 4.48
C TYR A 24 2.00 5.34 4.54
N GLY A 25 2.16 4.69 3.39
CA GLY A 25 2.45 3.26 3.35
C GLY A 25 2.47 2.67 1.95
N ILE A 26 2.44 1.34 1.90
CA ILE A 26 2.24 0.56 0.67
C ILE A 26 0.91 -0.17 0.82
N ASP A 27 0.02 -0.04 -0.16
CA ASP A 27 -1.28 -0.69 -0.13
C ASP A 27 -1.19 -2.21 -0.41
N ALA A 28 -2.31 -2.91 -0.33
CA ALA A 28 -2.36 -4.36 -0.55
C ALA A 28 -2.02 -4.80 -2.00
N PHE A 29 -1.97 -3.88 -2.97
CA PHE A 29 -1.55 -4.12 -4.34
C PHE A 29 -0.12 -3.65 -4.64
N GLY A 30 0.58 -3.08 -3.65
CA GLY A 30 1.95 -2.61 -3.80
C GLY A 30 2.08 -1.16 -4.24
N ASN A 31 0.98 -0.39 -4.27
CA ASN A 31 1.00 1.02 -4.61
C ASN A 31 1.54 1.85 -3.45
N GLU A 32 2.36 2.85 -3.73
CA GLU A 32 2.77 3.83 -2.73
C GLU A 32 1.61 4.77 -2.42
N VAL A 33 1.29 4.93 -1.13
CA VAL A 33 0.23 5.81 -0.64
C VAL A 33 0.86 6.94 0.17
N PHE A 34 0.38 8.15 -0.05
CA PHE A 34 0.81 9.37 0.61
C PHE A 34 -0.29 9.91 1.54
N SER A 35 0.08 10.64 2.59
CA SER A 35 -0.90 11.23 3.51
C SER A 35 -1.78 12.24 2.78
N GLY A 36 -3.09 12.15 3.02
CA GLY A 36 -4.13 12.90 2.32
C GLY A 36 -4.72 12.15 1.11
N ASP A 37 -4.11 11.04 0.68
CA ASP A 37 -4.71 10.21 -0.36
C ASP A 37 -5.97 9.51 0.17
N GLU A 38 -6.97 9.39 -0.70
CA GLU A 38 -8.19 8.64 -0.41
C GLU A 38 -7.88 7.14 -0.46
N ILE A 39 -8.24 6.44 0.61
CA ILE A 39 -8.01 5.01 0.78
C ILE A 39 -9.32 4.30 1.10
N LEU A 40 -9.39 3.02 0.74
CA LEU A 40 -10.47 2.13 1.13
C LEU A 40 -9.90 1.11 2.12
N VAL A 41 -10.39 1.13 3.35
CA VAL A 41 -9.96 0.26 4.45
C VAL A 41 -10.96 -0.89 4.64
N ILE A 42 -10.46 -2.11 4.73
CA ILE A 42 -11.25 -3.31 5.00
C ILE A 42 -10.45 -4.27 5.89
N GLU A 43 -11.05 -4.70 7.00
CA GLU A 43 -10.39 -5.51 8.02
C GLU A 43 -9.01 -4.93 8.45
N GLU A 44 -7.92 -5.59 8.10
CA GLU A 44 -6.53 -5.18 8.39
C GLU A 44 -5.77 -4.68 7.15
N ALA A 45 -6.48 -4.43 6.04
CA ALA A 45 -5.93 -4.00 4.76
C ALA A 45 -6.46 -2.63 4.32
N PHE A 46 -5.71 -1.97 3.45
CA PHE A 46 -6.14 -0.76 2.77
C PHE A 46 -5.70 -0.76 1.30
N PHE A 47 -6.40 0.03 0.50
CA PHE A 47 -6.23 0.16 -0.95
C PHE A 47 -6.26 1.63 -1.36
N LEU A 48 -5.39 2.05 -2.28
CA LEU A 48 -5.40 3.41 -2.83
C LEU A 48 -6.58 3.59 -3.79
N VAL A 49 -7.55 4.44 -3.46
CA VAL A 49 -8.81 4.55 -4.22
C VAL A 49 -8.59 5.04 -5.66
N GLY A 50 -7.59 5.90 -5.87
CA GLY A 50 -7.24 6.40 -7.20
C GLY A 50 -6.78 5.31 -8.19
N GLU A 51 -6.28 4.18 -7.67
CA GLU A 51 -5.78 3.05 -8.46
C GLU A 51 -6.79 1.90 -8.56
N LEU A 52 -7.95 2.01 -7.90
CA LEU A 52 -9.00 1.01 -7.98
C LEU A 52 -9.95 1.26 -9.15
N GLU A 53 -10.28 0.19 -9.88
CA GLU A 53 -11.42 0.19 -10.80
C GLU A 53 -12.75 0.22 -10.03
N ASP A 54 -13.79 0.78 -10.64
CA ASP A 54 -15.09 0.97 -9.98
C ASP A 54 -15.72 -0.35 -9.51
N GLN A 55 -15.59 -1.43 -10.29
CA GLN A 55 -16.07 -2.76 -9.86
C GLN A 55 -15.34 -3.28 -8.62
N THR A 56 -14.07 -2.91 -8.45
CA THR A 56 -13.29 -3.32 -7.28
C THR A 56 -13.73 -2.53 -6.05
N LYS A 57 -14.01 -1.23 -6.21
CA LYS A 57 -14.58 -0.40 -5.14
C LYS A 57 -15.91 -0.95 -4.66
N GLU A 58 -16.84 -1.22 -5.59
CA GLU A 58 -18.16 -1.80 -5.27
C GLU A 58 -18.04 -3.15 -4.53
N ALA A 59 -17.13 -4.02 -4.98
CA ALA A 59 -16.89 -5.30 -4.33
C ALA A 59 -16.35 -5.14 -2.90
N LEU A 60 -15.39 -4.23 -2.70
CA LEU A 60 -14.80 -3.98 -1.38
C LEU A 60 -15.81 -3.34 -0.43
N GLU A 61 -16.66 -2.42 -0.90
CA GLU A 61 -17.77 -1.85 -0.11
C GLU A 61 -18.77 -2.92 0.31
N LEU A 62 -19.15 -3.84 -0.59
CA LEU A 62 -20.05 -4.96 -0.27
C LEU A 62 -19.47 -5.88 0.81
N LEU A 63 -18.14 -6.03 0.83
CA LEU A 63 -17.40 -6.80 1.84
C LEU A 63 -17.20 -6.02 3.16
N GLY A 64 -17.74 -4.80 3.26
CA GLY A 64 -17.70 -3.98 4.48
C GLY A 64 -16.57 -2.96 4.52
N GLY A 65 -15.88 -2.75 3.39
CA GLY A 65 -14.87 -1.73 3.24
C GLY A 65 -15.44 -0.31 3.38
N ARG A 66 -14.58 0.62 3.82
CA ARG A 66 -14.95 2.02 4.09
C ARG A 66 -13.91 2.97 3.54
N TYR A 67 -14.37 4.07 2.96
CA TYR A 67 -13.50 5.16 2.53
C TYR A 67 -12.97 5.94 3.74
N ASP A 68 -11.69 6.30 3.68
CA ASP A 68 -10.98 7.15 4.63
C ASP A 68 -9.88 7.93 3.90
N PHE A 69 -9.14 8.76 4.63
CA PHE A 69 -7.95 9.44 4.14
C PHE A 69 -6.72 8.96 4.90
N ALA A 70 -5.63 8.72 4.17
CA ALA A 70 -4.34 8.38 4.76
C ALA A 70 -3.83 9.52 5.68
N GLN A 71 -3.52 9.22 6.95
CA GLN A 71 -3.01 10.20 7.93
C GLN A 71 -1.70 9.75 8.57
#